data_AF-A0A0P7ZCQ9-F1
#
_entry.id   AF-A0A0P7ZCQ9-F1
#
_cell.length_a   1.000
_cell.length_b   1.000
_cell.length_c   1.000
_cell.angle_alpha   90.00
_cell.angle_beta   90.00
_cell.angle_gamma   90.00
#
_symmetry.space_group_name_H-M   'P 1'
#
loop_
_entity.id
_entity.type
_entity.pdbx_description
1 polymer ?
#
loop_
_entity_poly.entity_id
_entity_poly.type
_entity_poly.pdbx_seq_one_letter_code
_entity_poly.pdbx_strand_id
1 'polypeptide(L)' 'MCQANVSDPKQVNKMRDEVIEKFGRVDILVNNAGIVRDKSFVKMTSDMWNDVLSVNLDGTFYCTKAFIDGMLER' A
#
# COMPACT_ATOMS: atom_id res chain seq x y z
N MET A 1 -1.80 0.39 -17.16
CA MET A 1 -2.36 0.13 -15.82
C MET A 1 -1.27 -0.59 -15.05
N CYS A 2 -0.89 -0.10 -13.87
CA CYS A 2 0.06 -0.78 -12.98
C CYS A 2 -0.74 -1.61 -11.97
N GLN A 3 -0.31 -2.83 -11.69
CA GLN A 3 -0.97 -3.73 -10.72
C GLN A 3 -0.02 -4.00 -9.55
N ALA A 4 -0.52 -3.87 -8.33
CA ALA A 4 0.23 -4.21 -7.12
C ALA A 4 -0.70 -4.67 -6.00
N ASN A 5 -0.29 -5.71 -5.29
CA ASN A 5 -0.76 -5.94 -3.92
C ASN A 5 0.00 -5.01 -2.98
N VAL A 6 -0.69 -4.08 -2.31
CA VAL A 6 -0.06 -3.11 -1.41
C VAL A 6 0.59 -3.77 -0.18
N SER A 7 0.21 -5.00 0.16
CA SER A 7 0.85 -5.75 1.25
C SER A 7 2.20 -6.37 0.87
N ASP A 8 2.65 -6.21 -0.38
CA ASP A 8 3.95 -6.70 -0.86
C ASP A 8 4.84 -5.50 -1.26
N PRO A 9 5.88 -5.18 -0.46
CA PRO A 9 6.72 -4.02 -0.72
C PRO A 9 7.47 -4.10 -2.06
N LYS A 10 7.73 -5.31 -2.60
CA LYS A 10 8.37 -5.45 -3.92
C LYS A 10 7.42 -5.01 -5.04
N GLN A 11 6.15 -5.37 -4.94
CA GLN A 11 5.13 -4.95 -5.91
C GLN A 11 4.86 -3.46 -5.82
N VAL A 12 4.83 -2.88 -4.61
CA VAL A 12 4.72 -1.43 -4.41
C VAL A 12 5.87 -0.67 -5.06
N ASN A 13 7.12 -1.12 -4.87
CA ASN A 13 8.29 -0.48 -5.49
C ASN A 13 8.23 -0.59 -7.02
N LYS A 14 7.85 -1.74 -7.56
CA LYS A 14 7.66 -1.91 -9.00
C LYS A 14 6.60 -0.96 -9.56
N MET A 15 5.46 -0.83 -8.87
CA MET A 15 4.39 0.11 -9.24
C MET A 15 4.89 1.55 -9.21
N ARG A 16 5.66 1.95 -8.18
CA ARG A 16 6.30 3.27 -8.12
C ARG A 16 7.16 3.51 -9.34
N ASP A 17 8.04 2.57 -9.68
CA ASP A 17 8.96 2.73 -10.82
C ASP A 17 8.20 2.90 -12.13
N GLU A 18 7.17 2.09 -12.38
CA GLU A 18 6.29 2.22 -13.57
C GLU A 18 5.55 3.57 -13.62
N VAL A 19 5.08 4.08 -12.46
CA VAL A 19 4.40 5.38 -12.38
C VAL A 19 5.36 6.53 -12.64
N ILE A 20 6.55 6.50 -12.05
CA ILE A 20 7.58 7.52 -12.23
C ILE A 20 8.12 7.51 -13.66
N GLU A 21 8.35 6.33 -14.27
CA GLU A 21 8.74 6.22 -15.68
C GLU A 21 7.70 6.89 -16.60
N LYS A 22 6.41 6.70 -16.31
CA LYS A 22 5.34 7.21 -17.17
C LYS A 22 5.01 8.69 -16.97
N PHE A 23 5.05 9.17 -15.73
CA PHE A 23 4.54 10.49 -15.36
C PHE A 23 5.61 11.44 -14.81
N GLY A 24 6.83 10.93 -14.61
CA GLY A 24 7.99 11.67 -14.08
C GLY A 24 7.93 11.90 -12.56
N ARG A 25 6.76 12.18 -11.99
CA ARG A 25 6.59 12.52 -10.57
C ARG A 25 5.19 12.21 -10.04
N VAL A 26 5.08 12.19 -8.71
CA VAL A 26 3.81 12.06 -7.97
C VAL A 26 3.69 13.21 -6.96
N ASP A 27 2.63 14.02 -7.09
CA ASP A 27 2.32 15.10 -6.14
C ASP A 27 1.40 14.68 -5.01
N ILE A 28 0.53 13.71 -5.26
CA ILE A 28 -0.51 13.26 -4.35
C ILE A 28 -0.47 11.75 -4.31
N LEU A 29 -0.24 11.21 -3.11
CA LEU A 29 -0.40 9.79 -2.82
C LEU A 29 -1.67 9.61 -1.99
N VAL A 30 -2.58 8.74 -2.43
CA VAL A 30 -3.78 8.35 -1.68
C VAL A 30 -3.66 6.88 -1.30
N ASN A 31 -3.39 6.61 -0.03
CA ASN A 31 -3.39 5.26 0.52
C ASN A 31 -4.85 4.81 0.77
N ASN A 32 -5.52 4.34 -0.29
CA ASN A 32 -6.94 3.96 -0.24
C ASN A 32 -7.18 2.45 -0.12
N ALA A 33 -6.21 1.62 -0.49
CA ALA A 33 -6.38 0.18 -0.47
C ALA A 33 -6.69 -0.31 0.96
N GLY A 34 -7.75 -1.10 1.10
CA GLY A 34 -8.20 -1.59 2.38
C GLY A 34 -9.13 -2.78 2.23
N ILE A 35 -9.06 -3.70 3.19
CA ILE A 35 -9.98 -4.82 3.34
C ILE A 35 -10.63 -4.80 4.72
N VAL A 36 -11.73 -5.55 4.82
CA VAL A 36 -12.33 -5.95 6.09
C VAL A 36 -12.43 -7.47 6.15
N ARG A 37 -12.34 -8.03 7.34
CA ARG A 37 -12.69 -9.42 7.64
C ARG A 37 -13.86 -9.40 8.60
N ASP A 38 -15.06 -9.45 8.02
CA ASP A 38 -16.30 -9.26 8.77
C ASP A 38 -16.64 -10.49 9.63
N LYS A 39 -16.19 -10.44 10.89
CA LYS A 39 -16.56 -11.36 11.97
C LYS A 39 -16.56 -10.60 13.29
N SER A 40 -17.35 -11.07 14.25
CA SER A 40 -17.21 -10.66 15.66
C SER A 40 -15.79 -10.91 16.14
N PHE A 41 -15.27 -10.07 17.03
CA PHE A 41 -13.91 -10.18 17.56
C PHE A 41 -13.58 -11.59 18.10
N VAL A 42 -14.52 -12.23 18.82
CA VAL A 42 -14.34 -13.60 19.36
C VAL A 42 -14.11 -14.66 18.26
N LYS A 43 -14.64 -14.43 17.06
CA LYS A 43 -14.50 -15.33 15.91
C LYS A 43 -13.37 -14.91 14.96
N MET A 44 -12.66 -13.84 15.29
CA MET A 44 -11.54 -13.35 14.49
C MET A 44 -10.34 -14.25 14.72
N THR A 45 -9.80 -14.82 13.65
CA THR A 45 -8.54 -15.57 13.72
C THR A 45 -7.36 -14.61 13.58
N SER A 46 -6.20 -15.04 14.05
CA SER A 46 -4.94 -14.29 13.87
C SER A 46 -4.65 -14.03 12.39
N ASP A 47 -4.92 -14.99 11.50
CA ASP A 47 -4.70 -14.82 10.05
C ASP A 47 -5.59 -13.73 9.47
N MET A 48 -6.87 -13.69 9.87
CA MET A 48 -7.78 -12.62 9.44
C MET A 48 -7.34 -11.25 9.96
N TRP A 49 -6.82 -11.19 11.17
CA TRP A 49 -6.26 -9.96 11.75
C TRP A 49 -5.02 -9.52 10.99
N ASN A 50 -4.11 -10.46 10.71
CA ASN A 50 -2.90 -10.20 9.95
C ASN A 50 -3.23 -9.74 8.52
N ASP A 51 -4.19 -10.36 7.83
CA ASP A 51 -4.64 -9.90 6.51
C ASP A 51 -5.04 -8.43 6.51
N VAL A 52 -5.85 -8.02 7.49
CA VAL A 52 -6.33 -6.63 7.61
C VAL A 52 -5.16 -5.69 7.90
N LEU A 53 -4.26 -6.05 8.81
CA LEU A 53 -3.06 -5.24 9.09
C LEU A 53 -2.14 -5.14 7.88
N SER A 54 -1.87 -6.25 7.19
CA SER A 54 -0.97 -6.29 6.05
C SER A 54 -1.45 -5.43 4.88
N VAL A 55 -2.76 -5.33 4.64
CA VAL A 55 -3.29 -4.42 3.61
C VAL A 55 -3.43 -2.99 4.13
N ASN A 56 -4.12 -2.80 5.26
CA ASN A 56 -4.59 -1.47 5.67
C ASN A 56 -3.50 -0.66 6.38
N LEU A 57 -2.63 -1.33 7.15
CA LEU A 57 -1.55 -0.69 7.92
C LEU A 57 -0.21 -0.77 7.18
N ASP A 58 0.29 -2.00 6.94
CA ASP A 58 1.59 -2.19 6.29
C ASP A 58 1.57 -1.63 4.87
N GLY A 59 0.49 -1.85 4.12
CA GLY A 59 0.35 -1.28 2.77
C GLY A 59 0.39 0.24 2.73
N THR A 60 -0.23 0.91 3.70
CA THR A 60 -0.13 2.38 3.86
C THR A 60 1.32 2.80 4.12
N PHE A 61 2.04 2.07 4.97
CA PHE A 61 3.44 2.33 5.26
C PHE A 61 4.34 2.10 4.03
N TYR A 62 4.21 0.97 3.33
CA TYR A 62 5.02 0.63 2.16
C TYR A 62 4.82 1.64 1.03
N CYS A 63 3.58 1.98 0.70
CA CYS A 63 3.28 2.98 -0.32
C CYS A 63 3.85 4.34 0.07
N THR A 64 3.61 4.81 1.30
CA THR A 64 4.15 6.10 1.74
C THR A 64 5.67 6.10 1.69
N LYS A 65 6.34 5.07 2.19
CA LYS A 65 7.80 4.97 2.17
C LYS A 65 8.37 4.93 0.76
N ALA A 66 7.67 4.31 -0.19
CA ALA A 66 8.11 4.23 -1.58
C ALA A 66 8.08 5.58 -2.31
N PHE A 67 7.10 6.44 -2.03
CA PHE A 67 6.90 7.70 -2.76
C PHE A 67 7.37 8.96 -2.01
N ILE A 68 7.51 8.93 -0.67
CA ILE A 68 7.71 10.14 0.13
C ILE A 68 8.96 10.94 -0.25
N ASP A 69 10.07 10.26 -0.56
CA ASP A 69 11.34 10.96 -0.87
C ASP A 69 11.17 11.88 -2.09
N GLY A 70 10.58 11.38 -3.18
CA GLY A 70 10.29 12.19 -4.38
C GLY A 70 9.19 13.25 -4.17
N MET A 71 8.37 13.13 -3.13
CA MET A 71 7.38 14.15 -2.75
C MET A 71 8.01 15.29 -1.92
N LEU A 72 9.09 15.00 -1.18
CA LEU A 72 9.80 15.94 -0.30
C LEU A 72 10.81 16.83 -1.01
N GLU A 73 11.36 16.40 -2.16
CA GLU A 73 12.33 17.15 -2.98
C GLU A 73 11.75 18.41 -3.66
N ARG A 74 10.72 19.01 -3.06
CA ARG A 74 10.09 20.27 -3.45
C ARG A 74 10.96 21.49 -3.14
#